data_AF-A0A351Y4C2-F1
#
_entry.id   AF-A0A351Y4C2-F1
#
_cell.length_a   1.000
_cell.length_b   1.000
_cell.length_c   1.000
_cell.angle_alpha   90.00
_cell.angle_beta   90.00
_cell.angle_gamma   90.00
#
_symmetry.space_group_name_H-M   'P 1'
#
loop_
_entity.id
_entity.type
_entity.pdbx_description
1 polymer ?
#
loop_
_entity_poly.entity_id
_entity_poly.type
_entity_poly.pdbx_seq_one_letter_code
_entity_poly.pdbx_strand_id
1 'polypeptide(L)'
;MLNSLFDESETYKNILTNNIYGVDLNEESVEITKLSLWLKSAQKGKKLNNLDGNIKCGNSLIDDVFIAREKAFDWNVQFKEIMKNGGFNVIVGNPPYVRTQNLDKNSKSFFDEKYKVSYKNYDIYILFVEKAFSLLESD
;
A
#
# COMPACT_ATOMS: atom_id res chain seq x y z
N MET A 1 17.17 26.83 -23.82
CA MET A 1 17.44 25.56 -24.51
C MET A 1 17.53 24.35 -23.58
N LEU A 2 17.67 24.52 -22.25
CA LEU A 2 17.65 23.39 -21.29
C LEU A 2 16.25 22.96 -20.81
N ASN A 3 15.23 23.83 -20.90
CA ASN A 3 13.87 23.51 -20.44
C ASN A 3 13.07 22.60 -21.39
N SER A 4 13.63 22.18 -22.53
CA SER A 4 12.92 21.32 -23.51
C SER A 4 13.34 19.85 -23.46
N LEU A 5 14.23 19.46 -22.53
CA LEU A 5 14.75 18.09 -22.43
C LEU A 5 14.04 17.23 -21.38
N PHE A 6 13.23 17.83 -20.50
CA PHE A 6 12.36 17.11 -19.59
C PHE A 6 10.92 17.39 -19.98
N ASP A 7 10.27 16.43 -20.64
CA ASP A 7 8.81 16.42 -20.68
C ASP A 7 8.34 16.12 -19.24
N GLU A 8 8.04 17.18 -18.49
CA GLU A 8 7.53 17.09 -17.11
C GLU A 8 6.37 16.09 -17.04
N SER A 9 5.55 16.01 -18.09
CA SER A 9 4.49 15.03 -18.24
C SER A 9 4.94 13.59 -18.13
N GLU A 10 5.98 13.23 -18.88
CA GLU A 10 6.48 11.87 -18.92
C GLU A 10 7.17 11.54 -17.59
N THR A 11 7.79 12.55 -16.98
CA THR A 11 8.37 12.43 -15.62
C THR A 11 7.28 12.13 -14.59
N TYR A 12 6.19 12.91 -14.53
CA TYR A 12 5.08 12.67 -13.61
C TYR A 12 4.43 11.31 -13.83
N LYS A 13 4.22 10.95 -15.09
CA LYS A 13 3.69 9.64 -15.47
C LYS A 13 4.59 8.51 -14.96
N ASN A 14 5.89 8.58 -15.21
CA ASN A 14 6.85 7.58 -14.74
C ASN A 14 6.90 7.50 -13.21
N ILE A 15 6.82 8.62 -12.51
CA ILE A 15 6.74 8.64 -11.04
C ILE A 15 5.50 7.88 -10.58
N LEU A 16 4.32 8.21 -11.13
CA LEU A 16 3.07 7.60 -10.71
C LEU A 16 2.95 6.12 -11.03
N THR A 17 3.41 5.67 -12.20
CA THR A 17 3.24 4.28 -12.62
C THR A 17 4.34 3.35 -12.10
N ASN A 18 5.53 3.87 -11.78
CA ASN A 18 6.68 3.04 -11.44
C ASN A 18 7.23 3.24 -10.03
N ASN A 19 6.79 4.27 -9.29
CA ASN A 19 7.38 4.62 -7.99
C ASN A 19 6.34 4.77 -6.87
N ILE A 20 5.09 5.08 -7.20
CA ILE A 20 4.03 5.26 -6.20
C ILE A 20 3.16 4.00 -6.15
N TYR A 21 3.04 3.43 -4.96
CA TYR A 21 2.24 2.25 -4.67
C TYR A 21 1.46 2.49 -3.38
N GLY A 22 0.28 1.89 -3.27
CA GLY A 22 -0.59 2.10 -2.12
C GLY A 22 -1.62 0.99 -1.98
N VAL A 23 -2.01 0.73 -0.73
CA VAL A 23 -3.05 -0.23 -0.37
C VAL A 23 -4.00 0.43 0.61
N ASP A 24 -5.29 0.37 0.33
CA ASP A 24 -6.34 0.83 1.25
C ASP A 24 -7.42 -0.26 1.38
N LEU A 25 -7.98 -0.39 2.58
CA LEU A 25 -9.04 -1.36 2.86
C LEU A 25 -10.38 -0.93 2.24
N ASN A 26 -10.62 0.39 2.16
CA ASN A 26 -11.83 0.96 1.63
C ASN A 26 -11.69 1.20 0.11
N GLU A 27 -12.59 0.58 -0.66
CA GLU A 27 -12.57 0.64 -2.13
C GLU A 27 -12.82 2.06 -2.67
N GLU A 28 -13.70 2.83 -2.04
CA GLU A 28 -13.93 4.24 -2.41
C GLU A 28 -12.67 5.08 -2.21
N SER A 29 -11.91 4.82 -1.14
CA SER A 29 -10.65 5.51 -0.85
C SER A 29 -9.57 5.19 -1.89
N VAL A 30 -9.54 3.95 -2.40
CA VAL A 30 -8.69 3.57 -3.55
C VAL A 30 -9.07 4.36 -4.80
N GLU A 31 -10.35 4.42 -5.14
CA GLU A 31 -10.81 5.13 -6.35
C GLU A 31 -10.61 6.65 -6.25
N ILE A 32 -10.88 7.25 -5.08
CA ILE A 32 -10.59 8.66 -4.80
C ILE A 32 -9.09 8.94 -4.91
N THR A 33 -8.24 8.02 -4.45
CA THR A 33 -6.78 8.16 -4.55
C THR A 33 -6.33 8.12 -6.01
N LYS A 34 -6.80 7.14 -6.78
CA LYS A 34 -6.50 7.04 -8.23
C LYS A 34 -6.94 8.32 -8.96
N LEU A 35 -8.17 8.79 -8.71
CA LEU A 35 -8.67 10.04 -9.28
C LEU A 35 -7.84 11.25 -8.88
N SER A 36 -7.44 11.36 -7.62
CA SER A 36 -6.62 12.47 -7.12
C SER A 36 -5.24 12.49 -7.78
N LEU A 37 -4.61 11.34 -7.95
CA LEU A 37 -3.33 11.20 -8.66
C LEU A 37 -3.48 11.53 -10.15
N TRP A 38 -4.59 11.12 -10.78
CA TRP A 38 -4.92 11.51 -12.15
C TRP A 38 -5.07 13.01 -12.29
N LEU A 39 -5.85 13.68 -11.43
CA LEU A 39 -6.05 15.12 -11.50
C LEU A 39 -4.74 15.89 -11.32
N LYS A 40 -3.86 15.42 -10.43
CA LYS A 40 -2.54 16.03 -10.23
C LYS A 40 -1.57 15.85 -11.40
N SER A 41 -1.72 14.78 -12.17
CA SER A 41 -0.86 14.48 -13.33
C SER A 41 -1.52 14.76 -14.69
N ALA A 42 -2.79 15.17 -14.70
CA ALA A 42 -3.56 15.35 -15.91
C ALA A 42 -2.97 16.46 -16.77
N GLN A 43 -2.86 16.18 -18.06
CA GLN A 43 -2.44 17.15 -19.05
C GLN A 43 -3.37 17.16 -20.25
N LYS A 44 -3.61 18.36 -20.78
CA LYS A 44 -4.52 18.57 -21.90
C LYS A 44 -4.05 17.73 -23.10
N GLY A 45 -4.94 16.84 -23.58
CA GLY A 45 -4.70 16.04 -24.78
C GLY A 45 -3.91 14.74 -24.58
N LYS A 46 -3.50 14.40 -23.34
CA LYS A 46 -2.86 13.11 -23.04
C LYS A 46 -3.83 12.15 -22.34
N LYS A 47 -3.69 10.85 -22.61
CA LYS A 47 -4.47 9.80 -21.94
C LYS A 47 -4.04 9.64 -20.48
N LEU A 48 -5.00 9.31 -19.63
CA LEU A 48 -4.75 9.01 -18.22
C LEU A 48 -4.02 7.67 -18.08
N ASN A 49 -3.16 7.58 -17.06
CA ASN A 49 -2.41 6.36 -16.75
C ASN A 49 -3.30 5.34 -16.03
N ASN A 50 -3.15 4.06 -16.34
CA ASN A 50 -3.79 3.02 -15.52
C ASN A 50 -3.00 2.85 -14.21
N LEU A 51 -3.67 3.00 -13.06
CA LEU A 51 -3.09 2.89 -11.72
C LEU A 51 -3.56 1.65 -10.94
N ASP A 52 -4.29 0.73 -11.57
CA ASP A 52 -4.81 -0.49 -10.92
C ASP A 52 -3.69 -1.41 -10.42
N GLY A 53 -2.52 -1.36 -11.07
CA GLY A 53 -1.32 -2.07 -10.63
C GLY A 53 -0.61 -1.43 -9.43
N ASN A 54 -0.90 -0.16 -9.15
CA ASN A 54 -0.18 0.67 -8.19
C ASN A 54 -0.97 0.88 -6.90
N ILE A 55 -2.25 1.24 -7.04
CA ILE A 55 -3.15 1.54 -5.93
C ILE A 55 -4.20 0.44 -5.87
N LYS A 56 -4.13 -0.39 -4.83
CA LYS A 56 -4.91 -1.62 -4.70
C LYS A 56 -5.82 -1.60 -3.48
N CYS A 57 -6.94 -2.31 -3.57
CA CYS A 57 -7.83 -2.50 -2.43
C CYS A 57 -7.44 -3.78 -1.68
N GLY A 58 -7.24 -3.69 -0.36
CA GLY A 58 -6.89 -4.85 0.46
C GLY A 58 -6.53 -4.51 1.91
N ASN A 59 -6.41 -5.55 2.72
CA ASN A 59 -5.98 -5.49 4.11
C ASN A 59 -4.47 -5.68 4.18
N SER A 60 -3.74 -4.58 4.35
CA SER A 60 -2.27 -4.56 4.44
C SER A 60 -1.66 -5.51 5.48
N LEU A 61 -2.43 -5.93 6.50
CA LEU A 61 -1.95 -6.79 7.58
C LEU A 61 -2.36 -8.26 7.45
N ILE A 62 -3.42 -8.58 6.71
CA ILE A 62 -4.00 -9.94 6.64
C ILE A 62 -3.97 -10.46 5.21
N ASP A 63 -3.22 -11.54 4.98
CA ASP A 63 -3.15 -12.27 3.72
C ASP A 63 -3.97 -13.57 3.71
N ASP A 64 -4.61 -13.91 4.83
CA ASP A 64 -5.48 -15.08 4.94
C ASP A 64 -6.89 -14.81 4.36
N VAL A 65 -7.23 -15.52 3.28
CA VAL A 65 -8.52 -15.45 2.57
C VAL A 65 -9.71 -15.91 3.42
N PHE A 66 -9.51 -16.77 4.42
CA PHE A 66 -10.59 -17.18 5.33
C PHE A 66 -10.96 -16.07 6.32
N ILE A 67 -10.03 -15.15 6.58
CA ILE A 67 -10.22 -14.04 7.53
C ILE A 67 -10.64 -12.77 6.79
N ALA A 68 -9.86 -12.34 5.80
CA ALA A 68 -10.07 -11.09 5.08
C ALA A 68 -10.82 -11.24 3.75
N ARG A 69 -11.14 -12.48 3.33
CA ARG A 69 -11.89 -12.78 2.10
C ARG A 69 -11.24 -12.12 0.88
N GLU A 70 -12.02 -11.39 0.09
CA GLU A 70 -11.56 -10.64 -1.09
C GLU A 70 -10.58 -9.51 -0.76
N LYS A 71 -10.50 -9.10 0.52
CA LYS A 71 -9.55 -8.08 0.98
C LYS A 71 -8.24 -8.69 1.47
N ALA A 72 -8.07 -10.01 1.48
CA ALA A 72 -6.79 -10.61 1.83
C ALA A 72 -5.68 -10.13 0.88
N PHE A 73 -4.56 -9.65 1.45
CA PHE A 73 -3.51 -9.00 0.67
C PHE A 73 -2.13 -9.59 0.97
N ASP A 74 -1.66 -10.46 0.08
CA ASP A 74 -0.28 -10.94 0.08
C ASP A 74 0.62 -10.00 -0.74
N TRP A 75 1.51 -9.28 -0.06
CA TRP A 75 2.46 -8.34 -0.66
C TRP A 75 3.39 -9.01 -1.68
N ASN A 76 3.80 -10.27 -1.48
CA ASN A 76 4.68 -11.00 -2.40
C ASN A 76 3.99 -11.38 -3.71
N VAL A 77 2.67 -11.50 -3.70
CA VAL A 77 1.86 -11.76 -4.88
C VAL A 77 1.46 -10.45 -5.55
N GLN A 78 0.95 -9.50 -4.75
CA GLN A 78 0.36 -8.27 -5.26
C GLN A 78 1.41 -7.29 -5.79
N PHE A 79 2.58 -7.21 -5.17
CA PHE A 79 3.69 -6.37 -5.62
C PHE A 79 4.94 -7.21 -5.88
N LYS A 80 4.76 -8.32 -6.58
CA LYS A 80 5.79 -9.34 -6.84
C LYS A 80 7.12 -8.76 -7.33
N GLU A 81 7.10 -7.87 -8.32
CA GLU A 81 8.33 -7.31 -8.88
C GLU A 81 9.07 -6.43 -7.86
N ILE A 82 8.35 -5.70 -7.01
CA ILE A 82 8.96 -4.89 -5.94
C ILE A 82 9.58 -5.81 -4.89
N MET A 83 8.83 -6.80 -4.41
CA MET A 83 9.32 -7.74 -3.39
C MET A 83 10.49 -8.57 -3.90
N LYS A 84 10.50 -8.93 -5.19
CA LYS A 84 11.63 -9.62 -5.83
C LYS A 84 12.90 -8.75 -5.89
N ASN A 85 12.73 -7.43 -5.95
CA ASN A 85 13.82 -6.45 -5.94
C ASN A 85 14.17 -5.98 -4.52
N GLY A 86 13.84 -6.77 -3.50
CA GLY A 86 14.24 -6.52 -2.11
C GLY A 86 13.20 -5.80 -1.27
N GLY A 87 12.30 -5.01 -1.86
CA GLY A 87 11.23 -4.31 -1.15
C GLY A 87 11.09 -2.85 -1.58
N PHE A 88 10.49 -2.04 -0.73
CA PHE A 88 10.34 -0.60 -0.94
C PHE A 88 11.52 0.17 -0.33
N ASN A 89 11.98 1.22 -1.00
CA ASN A 89 12.99 2.13 -0.42
C ASN A 89 12.41 3.02 0.68
N VAL A 90 11.13 3.41 0.53
CA VAL A 90 10.45 4.32 1.44
C VAL A 90 9.02 3.84 1.63
N ILE A 91 8.60 3.77 2.90
CA ILE A 91 7.22 3.48 3.27
C ILE A 91 6.71 4.64 4.11
N VAL A 92 5.58 5.20 3.69
CA VAL A 92 4.85 6.25 4.41
C VAL A 92 3.42 5.81 4.63
N GLY A 93 2.86 6.19 5.77
CA GLY A 93 1.47 5.87 6.08
C GLY A 93 1.03 6.55 7.36
N ASN A 94 -0.28 6.74 7.49
CA ASN A 94 -0.93 7.10 8.74
C ASN A 94 -1.81 5.92 9.15
N PRO A 95 -1.25 4.93 9.86
CA PRO A 95 -1.99 3.71 10.21
C PRO A 95 -3.16 4.01 11.15
N PRO A 96 -4.16 3.11 11.22
CA PRO A 96 -5.28 3.25 12.15
C PRO A 96 -4.83 3.09 13.61
N TYR A 97 -5.34 3.95 14.49
CA TYR A 97 -5.10 3.92 15.94
C TYR A 97 -6.27 3.25 16.66
N VAL A 98 -6.28 1.93 16.63
CA VAL A 98 -7.36 1.10 17.17
C VAL A 98 -6.77 0.12 18.16
N ARG A 99 -7.34 0.08 19.37
CA ARG A 99 -6.94 -0.90 20.38
C ARG A 99 -7.45 -2.29 20.03
N THR A 100 -6.65 -3.31 20.30
CA THR A 100 -6.98 -4.71 19.99
C THR A 100 -8.22 -5.26 20.68
N GLN A 101 -8.71 -4.59 21.72
CA GLN A 101 -9.96 -4.95 22.41
C GLN A 101 -11.20 -4.73 21.52
N ASN A 102 -11.09 -3.86 20.51
CA ASN A 102 -12.16 -3.54 19.57
C ASN A 102 -12.08 -4.38 18.29
N LEU A 103 -11.14 -5.34 18.22
CA LEU A 103 -10.99 -6.23 17.07
C LEU A 103 -11.86 -7.48 17.21
N ASP A 104 -12.25 -8.04 16.06
CA ASP A 104 -12.84 -9.37 16.04
C ASP A 104 -11.81 -10.44 16.47
N LYS A 105 -12.33 -11.54 17.01
CA LYS A 105 -11.50 -12.61 17.59
C LYS A 105 -10.59 -13.29 16.57
N ASN A 106 -11.02 -13.40 15.30
CA ASN A 106 -10.26 -14.12 14.29
C ASN A 106 -9.06 -13.28 13.82
N SER A 107 -9.29 -12.00 13.51
CA SER A 107 -8.21 -11.07 13.18
C SER A 107 -7.20 -10.96 14.31
N LYS A 108 -7.68 -10.86 15.57
CA LYS A 108 -6.79 -10.81 16.72
C LYS A 108 -5.93 -12.08 16.84
N SER A 109 -6.55 -13.26 16.72
CA SER A 109 -5.81 -14.54 16.81
C SER A 109 -4.74 -14.63 15.72
N PHE A 110 -5.08 -14.21 14.50
CA PHE A 110 -4.14 -14.14 13.39
C PHE A 110 -2.99 -13.16 13.65
N PHE A 111 -3.27 -11.98 14.21
CA PHE A 111 -2.21 -11.02 14.55
C PHE A 111 -1.29 -11.52 15.66
N ASP A 112 -1.85 -12.18 16.68
CA ASP A 112 -1.10 -12.74 17.80
C ASP A 112 -0.19 -13.91 17.36
N GLU A 113 -0.54 -14.62 16.28
CA GLU A 113 0.30 -15.67 15.68
C GLU A 113 1.35 -15.11 14.69
N LYS A 114 0.95 -14.14 13.85
CA LYS A 114 1.75 -13.70 12.71
C LYS A 114 2.80 -12.65 13.04
N TYR A 115 2.49 -11.72 13.95
CA TYR A 115 3.36 -10.59 14.25
C TYR A 115 4.08 -10.81 15.58
N LYS A 116 5.29 -10.29 15.72
CA LYS A 116 6.07 -10.44 16.96
C LYS A 116 5.73 -9.39 17.99
N VAL A 117 5.34 -8.19 17.55
CA VAL A 117 4.98 -7.07 18.43
C VAL A 117 3.60 -7.21 19.07
N SER A 118 2.80 -8.20 18.67
CA SER A 118 1.47 -8.48 19.21
C SER A 118 1.55 -9.09 20.61
N TYR A 119 1.83 -8.25 21.61
CA TYR A 119 1.89 -8.68 23.01
C TYR A 119 0.75 -8.08 23.83
N LYS A 120 -0.08 -8.94 24.44
CA LYS A 120 -1.21 -8.58 25.30
C LYS A 120 -2.17 -7.57 24.64
N ASN A 121 -2.24 -6.35 25.18
CA ASN A 121 -3.04 -5.26 24.67
C ASN A 121 -2.10 -4.32 23.93
N TYR A 122 -2.33 -4.15 22.63
CA TYR A 122 -1.57 -3.26 21.78
C TYR A 122 -2.53 -2.43 20.93
N ASP A 123 -1.98 -1.41 20.28
CA ASP A 123 -2.68 -0.65 19.26
C ASP A 123 -2.25 -1.17 17.88
N ILE A 124 -3.18 -1.32 16.95
CA ILE A 124 -2.93 -1.92 15.63
C ILE A 124 -1.82 -1.20 14.87
N TYR A 125 -1.59 0.10 15.10
CA TYR A 125 -0.52 0.83 14.38
C TYR A 125 0.86 0.15 14.53
N ILE A 126 1.13 -0.54 15.64
CA ILE A 126 2.41 -1.22 15.85
C ILE A 126 2.61 -2.40 14.88
N LEU A 127 1.51 -3.06 14.47
CA LEU A 127 1.55 -4.11 13.46
C LEU A 127 1.92 -3.54 12.08
N PHE A 128 1.43 -2.33 11.77
CA PHE A 128 1.82 -1.63 10.54
C PHE A 128 3.29 -1.24 10.55
N VAL A 129 3.86 -0.88 11.70
CA VAL A 129 5.30 -0.60 11.83
C VAL A 129 6.12 -1.87 11.59
N GLU A 130 5.78 -3.00 12.20
CA GLU A 130 6.45 -4.28 11.93
C GLU A 130 6.31 -4.69 10.45
N LYS A 131 5.10 -4.57 9.90
CA LYS A 131 4.84 -4.84 8.48
C LYS A 131 5.70 -3.94 7.59
N ALA A 132 5.79 -2.64 7.87
CA ALA A 132 6.62 -1.71 7.10
C ALA A 132 8.09 -2.16 7.10
N PHE A 133 8.66 -2.48 8.25
CA PHE A 133 10.03 -3.00 8.31
C PHE A 133 10.22 -4.29 7.49
N SER A 134 9.23 -5.18 7.48
CA SER A 134 9.30 -6.41 6.66
C SER A 134 9.20 -6.18 5.15
N LEU A 135 8.74 -5.00 4.72
CA LEU A 135 8.55 -4.63 3.32
C LEU A 135 9.63 -3.68 2.80
N LEU A 136 10.50 -3.17 3.69
CA LEU A 136 11.63 -2.34 3.28
C LEU A 136 12.70 -3.19 2.61
N GLU A 137 13.34 -2.61 1.60
CA GLU A 137 14.56 -3.18 1.03
C GLU A 137 15.62 -3.37 2.11
N SER A 138 16.23 -4.56 2.15
CA SER A 138 17.36 -4.85 3.03
C SER A 138 18.64 -4.48 2.29
N ASP A 139 19.42 -3.54 2.85
CA ASP A 139 20.74 -3.15 2.34
C ASP A 139 21.72 -4.33 2.19
#